data_AF-A0A737VY10-F1
#
_entry.id   AF-A0A737VY10-F1
#
_cell.length_a   1.000
_cell.length_b   1.000
_cell.length_c   1.000
_cell.angle_alpha   90.00
_cell.angle_beta   90.00
_cell.angle_gamma   90.00
#
_symmetry.space_group_name_H-M   'P 1'
#
loop_
_entity.id
_entity.type
_entity.pdbx_description
1 polymer ?
#
loop_
_entity_poly.entity_id
_entity_poly.type
_entity_poly.pdbx_seq_one_letter_code
_entity_poly.pdbx_strand_id
1 'polypeptide(L)'
;MVEINNQRKAFLDMLAWSEGTDNGRQKTRNHGYDVIVGGELFTDYSDHPRKLVTLNPKLKSTAAGRYQLLSRWWDAYRKQLGLKDFSPKSQDAVALQQIKERGALPMIDRGDIRQAIDRCSNIWASLPGAGYGQFEHKADNLIAKFKEAGGTVREIEV
;
A
#
# COMPACT_ATOMS: atom_id res chain seq x y z
N MET A 1 -9.37 9.76 12.02
CA MET A 1 -8.51 9.16 10.96
C MET A 1 -7.06 9.34 11.38
N VAL A 2 -6.15 8.45 10.94
CA VAL A 2 -4.71 8.60 11.22
C VAL A 2 -4.20 9.87 10.54
N GLU A 3 -3.45 10.70 11.27
CA GLU A 3 -2.86 11.92 10.74
C GLU A 3 -1.76 11.62 9.72
N ILE A 4 -1.65 12.41 8.66
CA ILE A 4 -0.59 12.30 7.67
C ILE A 4 0.51 13.31 7.99
N ASN A 5 1.75 12.84 8.00
CA ASN A 5 2.96 13.66 7.99
C ASN A 5 3.84 13.26 6.79
N ASN A 6 4.94 13.96 6.57
CA ASN A 6 5.81 13.70 5.42
C ASN A 6 6.35 12.26 5.40
N GLN A 7 6.73 11.70 6.54
CA GLN A 7 7.22 10.32 6.64
C GLN A 7 6.16 9.30 6.23
N ARG A 8 4.94 9.45 6.75
CA ARG A 8 3.81 8.57 6.45
C ARG A 8 3.41 8.68 4.98
N LYS A 9 3.38 9.89 4.41
CA LYS A 9 3.16 10.11 2.98
C LYS A 9 4.24 9.41 2.15
N ALA A 10 5.52 9.60 2.47
CA ALA A 10 6.61 8.96 1.76
C ALA A 10 6.55 7.41 1.86
N PHE A 11 6.10 6.88 2.99
CA PHE A 11 5.87 5.44 3.16
C PHE A 11 4.74 4.94 2.27
N LEU A 12 3.63 5.67 2.19
CA LEU A 12 2.53 5.36 1.28
C LEU A 12 2.96 5.43 -0.19
N ASP A 13 3.76 6.43 -0.58
CA ASP A 13 4.29 6.53 -1.95
C ASP A 13 5.22 5.35 -2.29
N MET A 14 6.05 4.92 -1.34
CA MET A 14 6.87 3.72 -1.48
C MET A 14 6.03 2.44 -1.60
N LEU A 15 4.94 2.30 -0.83
CA LEU A 15 4.01 1.18 -0.96
C LEU A 15 3.34 1.16 -2.35
N ALA A 16 2.90 2.31 -2.85
CA ALA A 16 2.28 2.41 -4.17
C ALA A 16 3.22 1.96 -5.29
N TRP A 17 4.50 2.35 -5.19
CA TRP A 17 5.52 1.87 -6.10
C TRP A 17 5.74 0.35 -5.97
N SER A 18 5.79 -0.16 -4.74
CA SER A 18 6.05 -1.57 -4.43
C SER A 18 4.94 -2.50 -4.92
N GLU A 19 3.68 -2.15 -4.68
CA GLU A 19 2.51 -2.87 -5.18
C GLU A 19 2.31 -2.69 -6.70
N GLY A 20 3.19 -1.92 -7.34
CA GLY A 20 3.22 -1.74 -8.78
C GLY A 20 2.12 -0.85 -9.33
N THR A 21 1.44 -0.07 -8.48
CA THR A 21 0.32 0.79 -8.87
C THR A 21 0.79 2.17 -9.33
N ASP A 22 1.86 2.69 -8.72
CA ASP A 22 2.44 4.02 -9.00
C ASP A 22 3.96 3.93 -9.21
N ASN A 23 4.37 3.35 -10.34
CA ASN A 23 5.78 3.01 -10.60
C ASN A 23 6.34 3.54 -11.93
N GLY A 24 5.60 4.44 -12.59
CA GLY A 24 5.95 4.99 -13.91
C GLY A 24 5.79 4.04 -15.10
N ARG A 25 5.36 2.79 -14.87
CA ARG A 25 5.14 1.76 -15.90
C ARG A 25 3.68 1.30 -15.97
N GLN A 26 3.07 1.10 -14.81
CA GLN A 26 1.64 0.82 -14.71
C GLN A 26 0.84 2.04 -15.19
N LYS A 27 -0.11 1.81 -16.09
CA LYS A 27 -1.04 2.87 -16.50
C LYS A 27 -1.88 3.25 -15.29
N THR A 28 -2.01 4.53 -15.02
CA THR A 28 -2.89 5.07 -13.97
C THR A 28 -3.27 6.50 -14.37
N ARG A 29 -4.47 6.93 -13.99
CA ARG A 29 -4.94 8.32 -14.14
C ARG A 29 -4.87 9.09 -12.83
N ASN A 30 -4.49 8.42 -11.74
CA ASN A 30 -4.51 8.97 -10.40
C ASN A 30 -3.49 8.26 -9.50
N HIS A 31 -2.21 8.28 -9.86
CA HIS A 31 -1.10 7.82 -8.99
C HIS A 31 -1.32 6.44 -8.34
N GLY A 32 -1.88 5.49 -9.09
CA GLY A 32 -2.18 4.13 -8.65
C GLY A 32 -3.51 3.93 -7.93
N TYR A 33 -4.21 5.00 -7.52
CA TYR A 33 -5.48 4.91 -6.77
C TYR A 33 -6.62 4.25 -7.56
N ASP A 34 -6.53 4.20 -8.88
CA ASP A 34 -7.49 3.58 -9.80
C ASP A 34 -7.12 2.17 -10.27
N VAL A 35 -6.02 1.58 -9.78
CA VAL A 35 -5.50 0.31 -10.32
C VAL A 35 -6.20 -0.89 -9.71
N ILE A 36 -6.73 -1.78 -10.55
CA ILE A 36 -7.15 -3.14 -10.18
C ILE A 36 -5.98 -4.09 -10.42
N VAL A 37 -5.83 -5.08 -9.55
CA VAL A 37 -4.87 -6.18 -9.71
C VAL A 37 -4.93 -6.79 -11.13
N GLY A 38 -3.76 -6.97 -11.75
CA GLY A 38 -3.65 -7.32 -13.17
C GLY A 38 -3.51 -6.12 -14.11
N GLY A 39 -3.64 -4.90 -13.61
CA GLY A 39 -3.27 -3.66 -14.31
C GLY A 39 -4.42 -2.93 -15.01
N GLU A 40 -5.65 -3.42 -14.88
CA GLU A 40 -6.83 -2.68 -15.31
C GLU A 40 -7.11 -1.46 -14.42
N LEU A 41 -7.93 -0.53 -14.91
CA LEU A 41 -8.32 0.67 -14.17
C LEU A 41 -9.82 0.69 -13.87
N PHE A 42 -10.19 1.18 -12.69
CA PHE A 42 -11.57 1.57 -12.37
C PHE A 42 -11.72 3.10 -12.38
N THR A 43 -12.95 3.59 -12.55
CA THR A 43 -13.23 5.03 -12.63
C THR A 43 -14.21 5.52 -11.57
N ASP A 44 -14.97 4.62 -10.96
CA ASP A 44 -15.88 4.95 -9.88
C ASP A 44 -15.23 4.68 -8.52
N TYR A 45 -15.06 5.73 -7.73
CA TYR A 45 -14.52 5.67 -6.38
C TYR A 45 -15.62 5.58 -5.31
N SER A 46 -16.90 5.40 -5.66
CA SER A 46 -17.98 5.30 -4.67
C SER A 46 -17.88 4.05 -3.79
N ASP A 47 -17.27 2.98 -4.28
CA ASP A 47 -16.94 1.76 -3.54
C ASP A 47 -15.71 1.07 -4.14
N HIS A 48 -15.16 0.08 -3.43
CA HIS A 48 -14.16 -0.81 -3.99
C HIS A 48 -14.75 -1.57 -5.21
N PRO A 49 -14.01 -1.76 -6.32
CA PRO A 49 -14.58 -2.31 -7.57
C PRO A 49 -15.04 -3.77 -7.49
N ARG A 50 -14.58 -4.51 -6.48
CA ARG A 50 -14.97 -5.92 -6.16
C ARG A 50 -14.80 -6.90 -7.32
N LYS A 51 -13.98 -6.55 -8.31
CA LYS A 51 -13.68 -7.40 -9.46
C LYS A 51 -12.74 -8.53 -9.02
N LEU A 52 -13.19 -9.77 -9.13
CA LEU A 52 -12.34 -10.95 -8.96
C LEU A 52 -11.57 -11.21 -10.26
N VAL A 53 -10.27 -10.91 -10.25
CA VAL A 53 -9.37 -11.11 -11.40
C VAL A 53 -8.62 -12.43 -11.24
N THR A 54 -8.56 -13.22 -12.31
CA THR A 54 -7.74 -14.44 -12.37
C THR A 54 -6.37 -14.07 -12.93
N LEU A 55 -5.33 -14.10 -12.08
CA LEU A 55 -3.95 -13.77 -12.47
C LEU A 55 -3.25 -14.92 -13.17
N ASN A 56 -3.55 -16.15 -12.73
CA ASN A 56 -3.14 -17.40 -13.35
C ASN A 56 -4.11 -18.52 -12.92
N PRO A 57 -4.02 -19.75 -13.46
CA PRO A 57 -4.96 -20.83 -13.13
C PRO A 57 -5.08 -21.17 -11.64
N LYS A 58 -4.10 -20.80 -10.80
CA LYS A 58 -4.05 -21.11 -9.37
C LYS A 58 -4.26 -19.88 -8.47
N LEU A 59 -4.32 -18.67 -9.04
CA LEU A 59 -4.35 -17.42 -8.27
C LEU A 59 -5.43 -16.48 -8.78
N LYS A 60 -6.34 -16.11 -7.88
CA LYS A 60 -7.35 -15.07 -8.08
C LYS A 60 -7.23 -14.02 -6.98
N SER A 61 -7.47 -12.76 -7.32
CA SER A 61 -7.41 -11.67 -6.36
C SER A 61 -8.52 -10.65 -6.62
N THR A 62 -8.93 -9.97 -5.56
CA THR A 62 -9.85 -8.82 -5.65
C THR A 62 -9.14 -7.50 -5.34
N ALA A 63 -7.81 -7.50 -5.31
CA ALA A 63 -7.03 -6.33 -4.93
C ALA A 63 -7.31 -5.14 -5.87
N ALA A 64 -7.52 -3.97 -5.27
CA ALA A 64 -7.66 -2.73 -6.01
C ALA A 64 -7.19 -1.51 -5.21
N GLY A 65 -7.03 -0.40 -5.92
CA GLY A 65 -6.54 0.84 -5.38
C GLY A 65 -5.02 0.87 -5.24
N ARG A 66 -4.53 2.02 -4.77
CA ARG A 66 -3.09 2.32 -4.69
C ARG A 66 -2.32 1.33 -3.84
N TYR A 67 -2.99 0.77 -2.84
CA TYR A 67 -2.43 -0.18 -1.87
C TYR A 67 -2.97 -1.60 -2.04
N GLN A 68 -3.57 -1.91 -3.19
CA GLN A 68 -4.05 -3.25 -3.57
C GLN A 68 -4.91 -3.93 -2.49
N LEU A 69 -5.81 -3.15 -1.88
CA LEU A 69 -6.68 -3.62 -0.79
C LEU A 69 -7.65 -4.68 -1.33
N LEU A 70 -7.80 -5.80 -0.63
CA LEU A 70 -8.80 -6.82 -0.98
C LEU A 70 -10.20 -6.37 -0.55
N SER A 71 -11.21 -6.70 -1.37
CA SER A 71 -12.63 -6.40 -1.10
C SER A 71 -13.10 -6.79 0.31
N ARG A 72 -12.71 -7.98 0.80
CA ARG A 72 -13.07 -8.43 2.17
C ARG A 72 -12.56 -7.51 3.27
N TRP A 73 -11.39 -6.91 3.08
CA TRP A 73 -10.77 -6.00 4.04
C TRP A 73 -11.32 -4.59 3.90
N TRP A 74 -11.63 -4.18 2.67
CA TRP A 74 -12.39 -2.97 2.43
C TRP A 74 -13.70 -2.94 3.22
N ASP A 75 -14.48 -4.02 3.20
CA ASP A 75 -15.74 -4.08 3.95
C ASP A 75 -15.55 -3.88 5.46
N ALA A 76 -14.54 -4.53 6.03
CA ALA A 76 -14.21 -4.40 7.45
C ALA A 76 -13.80 -2.96 7.80
N TYR A 77 -12.85 -2.37 7.06
CA TYR A 77 -12.36 -1.03 7.36
C TYR A 77 -13.36 0.07 7.02
N ARG A 78 -14.17 -0.11 5.96
CA ARG A 78 -15.26 0.82 5.62
C ARG A 78 -16.20 0.98 6.81
N LYS A 79 -16.59 -0.14 7.42
CA LYS A 79 -17.43 -0.14 8.63
C LYS A 79 -16.69 0.41 9.85
N GLN A 80 -15.48 -0.08 10.12
CA GLN A 80 -14.69 0.29 11.30
C GLN A 80 -14.36 1.79 11.34
N LEU A 81 -14.05 2.38 10.19
CA LEU A 81 -13.62 3.78 10.08
C LEU A 81 -14.75 4.72 9.62
N GLY A 82 -15.94 4.19 9.32
CA GLY A 82 -17.08 4.98 8.86
C GLY A 82 -16.92 5.59 7.46
N LEU A 83 -16.12 4.97 6.60
CA LEU A 83 -15.79 5.49 5.26
C LEU A 83 -17.00 5.39 4.33
N LYS A 84 -17.19 6.42 3.50
CA LYS A 84 -18.36 6.54 2.63
C LYS A 84 -18.07 6.11 1.19
N ASP A 85 -16.81 6.19 0.79
CA ASP A 85 -16.32 5.98 -0.56
C ASP A 85 -14.98 5.23 -0.53
N PHE A 86 -14.49 4.81 -1.69
CA PHE A 86 -13.16 4.27 -1.92
C PHE A 86 -12.20 5.29 -2.55
N SER A 87 -12.42 6.59 -2.29
CA SER A 87 -11.57 7.69 -2.79
C SER A 87 -10.12 7.56 -2.34
N PRO A 88 -9.16 8.29 -2.94
CA PRO A 88 -7.77 8.30 -2.50
C PRO A 88 -7.61 8.49 -0.98
N LYS A 89 -8.37 9.42 -0.41
CA LYS A 89 -8.37 9.69 1.04
C LYS A 89 -8.82 8.47 1.86
N SER A 90 -9.84 7.76 1.41
CA SER A 90 -10.33 6.55 2.07
C SER A 90 -9.32 5.40 1.93
N GLN A 91 -8.68 5.25 0.77
CA GLN A 91 -7.61 4.27 0.56
C GLN A 91 -6.41 4.54 1.49
N ASP A 92 -5.94 5.79 1.59
CA ASP A 92 -4.88 6.21 2.51
C ASP A 92 -5.27 5.93 3.97
N ALA A 93 -6.52 6.24 4.35
CA ALA A 93 -7.00 6.01 5.69
C ALA A 93 -6.97 4.53 6.07
N VAL A 94 -7.34 3.63 5.15
CA VAL A 94 -7.23 2.18 5.36
C VAL A 94 -5.78 1.72 5.44
N ALA A 95 -4.91 2.17 4.53
CA ALA A 95 -3.49 1.80 4.56
C ALA A 95 -2.82 2.25 5.87
N LEU A 96 -3.04 3.49 6.30
CA LEU A 96 -2.51 4.00 7.55
C LEU A 96 -3.12 3.31 8.78
N GLN A 97 -4.40 2.91 8.72
CA GLN A 97 -5.01 2.13 9.79
C GLN A 97 -4.37 0.74 9.90
N GLN A 98 -4.12 0.06 8.78
CA GLN A 98 -3.40 -1.22 8.78
C GLN A 98 -1.97 -1.06 9.33
N ILE A 99 -1.25 -0.03 8.91
CA ILE A 99 0.09 0.31 9.44
C ILE A 99 0.04 0.58 10.95
N LYS A 100 -0.99 1.29 11.43
CA LYS A 100 -1.22 1.55 12.84
C LYS A 100 -1.42 0.26 13.62
N GLU A 101 -2.26 -0.65 13.12
CA GLU A 101 -2.54 -1.94 13.74
C GLU A 101 -1.32 -2.85 13.79
N ARG A 102 -0.36 -2.66 12.87
CA ARG A 102 0.96 -3.29 12.91
C ARG A 102 1.95 -2.61 13.85
N GLY A 103 1.60 -1.49 14.48
CA GLY A 103 2.49 -0.71 15.34
C GLY A 103 3.65 -0.06 14.59
N ALA A 104 3.54 0.13 13.27
CA ALA A 104 4.62 0.62 12.43
C ALA A 104 4.64 2.15 12.30
N LEU A 105 3.57 2.88 12.69
CA LEU A 105 3.55 4.34 12.62
C LEU A 105 4.73 5.00 13.35
N PRO A 106 5.06 4.66 14.62
CA PRO A 106 6.20 5.28 15.29
C PRO A 106 7.54 4.97 14.63
N MET A 107 7.66 3.81 13.96
CA MET A 107 8.86 3.42 13.22
C MET A 107 9.02 4.30 11.97
N ILE A 108 7.93 4.51 11.23
CA ILE A 108 7.89 5.41 10.07
C ILE A 108 8.25 6.83 10.50
N ASP A 109 7.59 7.32 11.56
CA ASP A 109 7.75 8.69 12.04
C ASP A 109 9.20 8.99 12.46
N ARG A 110 9.90 8.01 13.07
CA ARG A 110 11.31 8.16 13.50
C ARG A 110 12.35 7.73 12.45
N GLY A 111 11.92 7.35 11.25
CA GLY A 111 12.80 6.97 10.14
C GLY A 111 13.36 5.54 10.19
N ASP A 112 12.85 4.66 11.05
CA ASP A 112 13.22 3.24 11.15
C ASP A 112 12.52 2.41 10.05
N ILE A 113 12.74 2.76 8.78
CA ILE A 113 11.92 2.30 7.65
C ILE A 113 12.07 0.80 7.36
N ARG A 114 13.26 0.22 7.58
CA ARG A 114 13.44 -1.24 7.45
C ARG A 114 12.52 -2.02 8.39
N GLN A 115 12.43 -1.60 9.64
CA GLN A 115 11.55 -2.23 10.64
C GLN A 115 10.08 -1.99 10.28
N ALA A 116 9.72 -0.80 9.78
CA ALA A 116 8.36 -0.53 9.33
C ALA A 116 7.95 -1.42 8.15
N ILE A 117 8.84 -1.64 7.18
CA ILE A 117 8.62 -2.56 6.04
C ILE A 117 8.40 -3.98 6.55
N ASP A 118 9.30 -4.50 7.38
CA ASP A 118 9.20 -5.85 7.95
C ASP A 118 7.89 -6.03 8.72
N ARG A 119 7.52 -5.04 9.55
CA ARG A 119 6.27 -5.08 10.32
C ARG A 119 5.03 -5.09 9.47
N CYS A 120 5.09 -4.58 8.24
CA CYS A 120 3.96 -4.51 7.32
C CYS A 120 3.95 -5.62 6.26
N SER A 121 4.97 -6.49 6.21
CA SER A 121 5.15 -7.50 5.16
C SER A 121 3.96 -8.43 4.99
N ASN A 122 3.28 -8.80 6.08
CA ASN A 122 2.10 -9.67 6.02
C ASN A 122 0.85 -8.99 5.44
N ILE A 123 0.85 -7.67 5.21
CA ILE A 123 -0.27 -6.94 4.60
C ILE A 123 -0.10 -6.87 3.09
N TRP A 124 1.10 -6.54 2.63
CA TRP A 124 1.41 -6.25 1.22
C TRP A 124 2.34 -7.31 0.66
N ALA A 125 1.87 -8.03 -0.36
CA ALA A 125 2.58 -9.17 -0.91
C ALA A 125 3.89 -8.80 -1.63
N SER A 126 4.03 -7.53 -2.03
CA SER A 126 5.23 -7.02 -2.68
C SER A 126 6.39 -6.69 -1.72
N LEU A 127 6.13 -6.64 -0.41
CA LEU A 127 7.14 -6.35 0.60
C LEU A 127 8.00 -7.60 0.90
N PRO A 128 9.29 -7.41 1.23
CA PRO A 128 10.16 -8.53 1.60
C PRO A 128 9.64 -9.22 2.86
N GLY A 129 9.63 -10.55 2.84
CA GLY A 129 9.16 -11.40 3.94
C GLY A 129 7.65 -11.62 3.98
N ALA A 130 6.91 -11.20 2.95
CA ALA A 130 5.46 -11.34 2.90
C ALA A 130 5.00 -12.80 2.75
N GLY A 131 5.80 -13.64 2.08
CA GLY A 131 5.61 -15.10 2.04
C GLY A 131 4.42 -15.57 1.19
N TYR A 132 3.86 -14.69 0.35
CA TYR A 132 2.72 -15.01 -0.53
C TYR A 132 3.12 -15.80 -1.78
N GLY A 133 4.40 -16.13 -1.95
CA GLY A 133 4.92 -16.76 -3.18
C GLY A 133 4.83 -15.83 -4.41
N GLN A 134 4.73 -14.53 -4.18
CA GLN A 134 4.73 -13.48 -5.21
C GLN A 134 6.10 -12.80 -5.28
N PHE A 135 6.29 -11.89 -6.25
CA PHE A 135 7.54 -11.14 -6.36
C PHE A 135 7.65 -10.14 -5.20
N GLU A 136 8.72 -10.26 -4.42
CA GLU A 136 9.05 -9.37 -3.32
C GLU A 136 10.19 -8.42 -3.71
N HIS A 137 10.08 -7.15 -3.34
CA HIS A 137 11.14 -6.17 -3.55
C HIS A 137 12.27 -6.33 -2.52
N LYS A 138 13.51 -6.02 -2.93
CA LYS A 138 14.61 -5.84 -1.97
C LYS A 138 14.35 -4.60 -1.11
N ALA A 139 14.59 -4.71 0.20
CA ALA A 139 14.42 -3.61 1.15
C ALA A 139 15.17 -2.33 0.73
N ASP A 140 16.35 -2.45 0.15
CA ASP A 140 17.14 -1.29 -0.29
C ASP A 140 16.47 -0.49 -1.41
N ASN A 141 15.79 -1.16 -2.34
CA ASN A 141 15.03 -0.50 -3.41
C ASN A 141 13.84 0.27 -2.82
N LEU A 142 13.17 -0.30 -1.82
CA LEU A 142 12.06 0.36 -1.11
C LEU A 142 12.54 1.58 -0.34
N ILE A 143 13.67 1.48 0.35
CA ILE A 143 14.27 2.61 1.07
C ILE A 143 14.68 3.73 0.11
N ALA A 144 15.24 3.39 -1.06
CA ALA A 144 15.55 4.39 -2.08
C ALA A 144 14.28 5.13 -2.54
N LYS A 145 13.18 4.42 -2.79
CA LYS A 145 11.91 5.03 -3.17
C LYS A 145 11.28 5.87 -2.06
N PHE A 146 11.41 5.42 -0.81
CA PHE A 146 11.02 6.23 0.34
C PHE A 146 11.79 7.55 0.42
N LYS A 147 13.12 7.52 0.19
CA LYS A 147 13.96 8.72 0.15
C LYS A 147 13.60 9.65 -1.02
N GLU A 148 13.40 9.10 -2.22
CA GLU A 148 12.93 9.86 -3.39
C GLU A 148 11.58 10.56 -3.15
N ALA A 149 10.69 9.94 -2.37
CA ALA A 149 9.41 10.51 -1.97
C ALA A 149 9.52 11.60 -0.87
N GLY A 150 10.74 11.96 -0.45
CA GLY A 150 11.02 13.00 0.54
C GLY A 150 11.06 12.51 1.99
N GLY A 151 11.04 11.19 2.21
CA GLY A 151 11.19 10.60 3.53
C GLY A 151 12.64 10.56 4.02
N THR A 152 12.84 10.81 5.30
CA THR A 152 14.15 10.71 5.97
C THR A 152 14.29 9.36 6.66
N VAL A 153 15.40 8.69 6.40
CA VAL A 153 15.72 7.38 7.00
C VAL A 153 16.73 7.62 8.10
N ARG A 154 16.51 7.01 9.26
CA ARG A 154 17.51 6.97 10.31
C ARG A 154 18.59 5.98 9.89
N GLU A 155 19.71 6.51 9.42
CA GLU A 155 20.90 5.69 9.21
C GLU A 155 21.50 5.41 10.59
N ILE A 156 21.66 4.12 10.92
CA ILE A 156 22.49 3.74 12.06
C ILE A 156 23.91 3.77 11.49
N GLU A 157 24.72 4.74 11.91
CA GLU A 157 26.17 4.63 11.78
C GLU A 157 26.55 3.29 12.46
N VAL A 158 27.04 2.36 11.64
CA VAL A 158 27.65 1.11 12.12
C VAL A 158 29.03 1.43 12.66
#